data_AF-A0A4R3DZ51-F1
#
_entry.id   AF-A0A4R3DZ51-F1
#
_cell.length_a   1.000
_cell.length_b   1.000
_cell.length_c   1.000
_cell.angle_alpha   90.00
_cell.angle_beta   90.00
_cell.angle_gamma   90.00
#
_symmetry.space_group_name_H-M   'P 1'
#
loop_
_entity.id
_entity.type
_entity.pdbx_description
1 polymer ?
#
loop_
_entity_poly.entity_id
_entity_poly.type
_entity_poly.pdbx_seq_one_letter_code
_entity_poly.pdbx_strand_id
1 'polypeptide(L)' 'MNEDRFNMAVRKFLKEVGVTSQREIERIVREGAGEGRSLRLRMTLTSEDAPALKHVVETTIDLH' A
#
# COMPACT_ATOMS: atom_id res chain seq x y z
N MET A 1 7.12 18.58 18.92
CA MET A 1 6.36 18.46 17.66
C MET A 1 4.90 18.73 17.97
N ASN A 2 4.16 19.39 17.07
CA ASN A 2 2.70 19.40 17.19
C ASN A 2 2.21 18.00 16.76
N GLU A 3 1.81 17.19 17.74
CA GLU A 3 1.39 15.81 17.57
C GLU A 3 0.21 15.71 16.59
N ASP A 4 -0.73 16.66 16.63
CA ASP A 4 -1.85 16.71 15.69
C ASP A 4 -1.37 16.93 14.26
N ARG A 5 -0.41 17.86 14.05
CA ARG A 5 0.15 18.11 12.71
C ARG A 5 0.88 16.88 12.19
N PHE A 6 1.64 16.19 13.04
CA PHE A 6 2.33 14.95 12.67
C PHE A 6 1.34 13.85 12.32
N ASN A 7 0.35 13.59 13.19
CA ASN A 7 -0.68 12.59 12.98
C ASN A 7 -1.50 12.86 11.70
N MET A 8 -1.84 14.12 11.43
CA MET A 8 -2.50 14.51 10.18
C MET A 8 -1.62 14.24 8.96
N ALA A 9 -0.33 14.57 9.01
CA ALA A 9 0.60 14.33 7.91
C ALA A 9 0.76 12.83 7.62
N VAL A 10 0.93 12.00 8.66
CA VAL A 10 1.00 10.54 8.53
C VAL A 10 -0.29 9.98 7.93
N ARG A 11 -1.46 10.40 8.43
CA ARG A 11 -2.76 9.96 7.88
C ARG A 11 -2.93 10.36 6.42
N LYS A 12 -2.50 11.56 6.03
CA LYS A 12 -2.56 12.02 4.64
C LYS A 12 -1.69 11.15 3.74
N PHE A 13 -0.46 10.86 4.15
CA PHE A 13 0.44 9.98 3.42
C PHE A 13 -0.15 8.57 3.25
N LEU A 14 -0.61 7.95 4.34
CA LEU A 14 -1.21 6.61 4.29
C LEU A 14 -2.47 6.56 3.41
N LYS A 15 -3.27 7.64 3.40
CA LYS A 15 -4.45 7.75 2.52
C LYS A 15 -4.04 7.81 1.04
N GLU A 16 -3.04 8.61 0.69
CA GLU A 16 -2.52 8.72 -0.67
C GLU A 16 -1.99 7.37 -1.16
N VAL A 17 -1.17 6.73 -0.33
CA VAL A 17 -0.64 5.38 -0.56
C VAL A 17 -1.78 4.37 -0.80
N GLY A 18 -2.81 4.34 0.05
CA GLY A 18 -3.93 3.42 -0.10
C GLY A 18 -4.73 3.64 -1.38
N VAL A 19 -5.10 4.89 -1.69
CA VAL A 19 -5.92 5.22 -2.87
C VAL A 19 -5.18 4.97 -4.18
N THR A 20 -3.90 5.32 -4.26
CA THR A 20 -3.08 5.09 -5.46
C THR A 20 -2.84 3.61 -5.69
N SER A 21 -2.49 2.86 -4.63
CA SER A 21 -2.27 1.41 -4.71
C SER A 21 -3.53 0.68 -5.15
N GLN A 22 -4.71 1.07 -4.63
CA GLN A 22 -5.98 0.47 -5.03
C GLN A 22 -6.24 0.65 -6.54
N ARG A 23 -6.03 1.86 -7.08
CA ARG A 23 -6.23 2.13 -8.52
C ARG A 23 -5.32 1.27 -9.40
N GLU A 24 -4.06 1.10 -9.00
CA GLU A 24 -3.12 0.24 -9.72
C GLU A 24 -3.53 -1.24 -9.66
N ILE A 25 -3.95 -1.72 -8.49
CA ILE A 25 -4.47 -3.10 -8.33
C ILE A 25 -5.68 -3.32 -9.25
N GLU A 26 -6.64 -2.40 -9.25
CA GLU A 26 -7.82 -2.50 -10.12
C GLU A 26 -7.46 -2.44 -11.61
N ARG A 27 -6.46 -1.63 -11.98
CA ARG A 27 -5.98 -1.52 -13.36
C ARG A 27 -5.42 -2.86 -13.83
N ILE A 28 -4.50 -3.47 -13.08
CA ILE A 28 -3.90 -4.74 -13.48
C ILE A 28 -4.92 -5.88 -13.50
N VAL A 29 -5.89 -5.88 -12.57
CA VAL A 29 -6.98 -6.88 -12.55
C VAL A 29 -7.85 -6.74 -13.81
N ARG A 30 -8.17 -5.51 -14.24
CA ARG A 30 -8.89 -5.27 -15.51
C ARG A 30 -8.08 -5.66 -16.74
N GLU A 31 -6.76 -5.61 -16.68
CA GLU A 31 -5.84 -6.02 -17.75
C GLU A 31 -5.63 -7.55 -17.83
N GLY A 32 -6.29 -8.34 -16.96
CA GLY A 32 -6.21 -9.80 -16.96
C GLY A 32 -5.24 -10.38 -15.92
N ALA A 33 -4.62 -9.55 -15.06
CA ALA A 33 -3.88 -10.08 -13.92
C ALA A 33 -4.83 -10.80 -12.96
N GLY A 34 -4.45 -11.99 -12.50
CA GLY A 34 -5.29 -12.78 -11.59
C GLY A 34 -6.36 -13.61 -12.30
N GLU A 35 -6.17 -13.93 -13.58
CA GLU A 35 -6.94 -14.84 -14.46
C GLU A 35 -7.27 -16.24 -13.87
N GLY A 36 -6.94 -16.50 -12.60
CA GLY A 36 -7.22 -17.76 -11.93
C GLY A 36 -7.29 -17.67 -10.40
N ARG A 37 -7.98 -16.66 -9.85
CA ARG A 37 -8.59 -16.63 -8.48
C ARG A 37 -7.91 -15.79 -7.41
N SER A 38 -6.62 -15.48 -7.50
CA SER A 38 -5.98 -14.69 -6.43
C SER A 38 -4.82 -13.84 -6.89
N LEU A 39 -4.58 -12.76 -6.16
CA LEU A 39 -3.52 -11.80 -6.39
C LEU A 39 -2.67 -11.65 -5.13
N ARG A 40 -1.40 -12.07 -5.19
CA ARG A 40 -0.45 -11.88 -4.10
C ARG A 40 0.17 -10.49 -4.20
N LEU A 41 0.01 -9.70 -3.16
CA LEU A 41 0.49 -8.33 -3.06
C LEU A 41 1.52 -8.19 -1.93
N ARG A 42 2.51 -7.33 -2.15
CA ARG A 42 3.51 -6.94 -1.17
C ARG A 42 3.66 -5.43 -1.18
N MET A 43 3.60 -4.84 0.00
CA MET A 43 3.89 -3.43 0.25
C MET A 43 5.12 -3.32 1.14
N THR A 44 6.02 -2.36 0.86
CA THR A 44 7.19 -2.10 1.72
C THR A 44 7.26 -0.61 2.04
N LEU A 45 7.35 -0.28 3.33
CA LEU A 45 7.60 1.05 3.84
C LEU A 45 9.03 1.12 4.38
N THR A 46 9.83 2.00 3.78
CA THR A 46 11.23 2.28 4.14
C THR A 46 11.46 3.78 4.18
N SER A 47 12.51 4.21 4.87
CA SER A 47 12.93 5.62 4.90
C SER A 47 14.45 5.72 4.88
N GLU A 48 14.99 6.61 4.05
CA GLU A 48 16.42 6.91 4.02
C GLU A 48 16.86 7.65 5.29
N ASP A 49 15.99 8.50 5.83
CA ASP A 49 16.23 9.26 7.07
C ASP A 49 16.15 8.38 8.33
N ALA A 50 15.47 7.24 8.24
CA ALA A 50 15.34 6.27 9.32
C ALA A 50 15.67 4.85 8.82
N PRO A 51 16.95 4.46 8.75
CA PRO A 51 17.37 3.17 8.19
C PRO A 51 16.81 1.93 8.91
N ALA A 52 16.39 2.08 10.16
CA ALA A 52 15.74 1.02 10.93
C ALA A 52 14.28 0.76 10.50
N LEU A 53 13.66 1.70 9.78
CA LEU A 53 12.30 1.54 9.27
C LEU A 53 12.30 0.61 8.07
N LYS A 54 11.92 -0.64 8.29
CA LYS A 54 11.56 -1.60 7.25
C LYS A 54 10.31 -2.33 7.67
N HIS A 55 9.17 -1.92 7.13
CA HIS A 55 7.89 -2.58 7.38
C HIS A 55 7.36 -3.19 6.08
N VAL A 56 7.00 -4.47 6.13
CA VAL A 56 6.51 -5.22 4.97
C VAL A 56 5.12 -5.74 5.29
N VAL A 57 4.17 -5.51 4.38
CA VAL A 57 2.82 -6.07 4.44
C VAL A 57 2.64 -6.98 3.24
N GLU A 58 2.30 -8.24 3.49
CA GLU A 58 2.02 -9.21 2.44
C GLU A 58 0.62 -9.76 2.62
N THR A 59 -0.17 -9.72 1.54
CA THR A 59 -1.55 -10.21 1.53
C THR A 59 -1.80 -10.91 0.20
N THR A 60 -2.60 -11.97 0.24
CA THR A 60 -3.18 -12.56 -0.96
C THR A 60 -4.65 -12.20 -1.00
N ILE A 61 -5.07 -11.49 -2.04
CA ILE A 61 -6.47 -11.12 -2.27
C ILE A 61 -7.11 -12.22 -3.12
N ASP A 62 -8.24 -12.74 -2.67
CA ASP A 62 -9.09 -13.62 -3.47
C ASP A 62 -9.96 -12.77 -4.41
N LEU A 63 -9.95 -13.10 -5.69
CA LEU A 63 -10.68 -12.42 -6.77
C LEU A 63 -11.89 -13.25 -7.24
N HIS A 64 -12.22 -14.33 -6.54
CA HIS A 64 -13.38 -15.18 -6.78
C HIS A 64 -14.73 -14.44 -6.75
#